data_AF-A0AAQ3K6G9-F1
#
_entry.id   AF-A0AAQ3K6G9-F1
#
_cell.length_a   1.000
_cell.length_b   1.000
_cell.length_c   1.000
_cell.angle_alpha   90.00
_cell.angle_beta   90.00
_cell.angle_gamma   90.00
#
_symmetry.space_group_name_H-M   'P 1'
#
loop_
_entity.id
_entity.type
_entity.pdbx_description
1 polymer ?
#
loop_
_entity_poly.entity_id
_entity_poly.type
_entity_poly.pdbx_seq_one_letter_code
_entity_poly.pdbx_strand_id
1 'polypeptide(L)'
;MRPTDASRRASEAFLQAWLPLMRSLLHQLIHLPREPVHAVEHRAAVADAVNLYASFFRARSRLALRDPAAALCPPWAGLLARALLWMGGWRPTAALRLVPDAASLSVEQASGVEAISAVTRAEVAAVEEEIGWLQTEGVARLATAVDQKAAVGRVVARQRRVAVAAESLRMEVVRRVVEVLAPLQAVDFLAAVMRLEISLHET
;
A
#
# COMPACT_ATOMS: atom_id res chain seq x y z
N MET A 1 -14.25 -17.23 1.58
CA MET A 1 -15.11 -16.46 0.66
C MET A 1 -14.27 -16.12 -0.57
N ARG A 2 -14.76 -16.38 -1.79
CA ARG A 2 -14.04 -15.99 -3.02
C ARG A 2 -14.49 -14.58 -3.43
N PRO A 3 -13.62 -13.78 -4.09
CA PRO A 3 -14.03 -12.50 -4.69
C PRO A 3 -15.25 -12.70 -5.60
N THR A 4 -16.21 -11.79 -5.55
CA THR A 4 -17.36 -11.86 -6.47
C THR A 4 -16.92 -11.61 -7.91
N ASP A 5 -17.66 -12.10 -8.92
CA ASP A 5 -17.32 -11.83 -10.31
C ASP A 5 -17.44 -10.33 -10.67
N ALA A 6 -18.34 -9.61 -10.01
CA ALA A 6 -18.43 -8.16 -10.13
C ALA A 6 -17.18 -7.47 -9.57
N SER A 7 -16.71 -7.90 -8.39
CA SER A 7 -15.46 -7.40 -7.79
C SER A 7 -14.24 -7.75 -8.63
N ARG A 8 -14.21 -8.95 -9.25
CA ARG A 8 -13.13 -9.35 -10.16
C ARG A 8 -13.03 -8.40 -11.35
N ARG A 9 -14.14 -8.18 -12.06
CA ARG A 9 -14.20 -7.21 -13.17
C ARG A 9 -13.87 -5.79 -12.73
N ALA A 10 -14.35 -5.37 -11.56
CA ALA A 10 -14.05 -4.04 -11.03
C ALA A 10 -12.55 -3.88 -10.69
N SER A 11 -11.91 -4.90 -10.12
CA SER A 11 -10.47 -4.90 -9.85
C SER A 11 -9.65 -4.89 -11.14
N GLU A 12 -10.05 -5.65 -12.15
CA GLU A 12 -9.41 -5.63 -13.48
C GLU A 12 -9.54 -4.26 -14.15
N ALA A 13 -10.76 -3.70 -14.21
CA ALA A 13 -11.00 -2.37 -14.77
C ALA A 13 -10.24 -1.27 -14.01
N PHE A 14 -10.16 -1.39 -12.68
CA PHE A 14 -9.33 -0.53 -11.85
C PHE A 14 -7.86 -0.62 -12.31
N LEU A 15 -7.26 -1.80 -12.37
CA LEU A 15 -5.86 -1.93 -12.79
C LEU A 15 -5.58 -1.39 -14.19
N GLN A 16 -6.48 -1.66 -15.14
CA GLN A 16 -6.36 -1.16 -16.51
C GLN A 16 -6.35 0.36 -16.57
N ALA A 17 -7.04 1.04 -15.64
CA ALA A 17 -7.01 2.49 -15.53
C ALA A 17 -5.77 3.00 -14.76
N TRP A 18 -5.33 2.31 -13.71
CA TRP A 18 -4.28 2.81 -12.81
C TRP A 18 -2.86 2.53 -13.27
N LEU A 19 -2.58 1.36 -13.85
CA LEU A 19 -1.23 1.00 -14.29
C LEU A 19 -0.66 1.99 -15.34
N PRO A 20 -1.42 2.43 -16.35
CA PRO A 20 -0.93 3.44 -17.29
C PRO A 20 -0.57 4.78 -16.61
N LEU A 21 -1.39 5.23 -15.65
CA LEU A 21 -1.12 6.46 -14.90
C LEU A 21 0.16 6.34 -14.07
N MET A 22 0.33 5.23 -13.35
CA MET A 22 1.53 4.95 -12.56
C MET A 22 2.78 4.87 -13.44
N ARG A 23 2.70 4.21 -14.60
CA ARG A 23 3.82 4.14 -15.55
C ARG A 23 4.17 5.49 -16.15
N SER A 24 3.16 6.28 -16.52
CA SER A 24 3.36 7.63 -17.06
C SER A 24 4.03 8.54 -16.03
N LEU A 25 3.55 8.53 -14.79
CA LEU A 25 4.15 9.33 -13.73
C LEU A 25 5.55 8.83 -13.35
N LEU A 26 5.76 7.52 -13.25
CA LEU A 26 7.10 6.95 -13.06
C LEU A 26 8.06 7.43 -14.15
N HIS A 27 7.64 7.42 -15.43
CA HIS A 27 8.44 7.92 -16.54
C HIS A 27 8.79 9.40 -16.36
N GLN A 28 7.85 10.24 -15.95
CA GLN A 28 8.12 11.64 -15.64
C GLN A 28 9.13 11.77 -14.49
N LEU A 29 8.93 11.04 -13.38
CA LEU A 29 9.80 11.12 -12.20
C LEU A 29 11.25 10.75 -12.52
N ILE A 30 11.49 9.74 -13.38
CA ILE A 30 12.85 9.28 -13.70
C ILE A 30 13.57 10.18 -14.72
N HIS A 31 12.83 10.98 -15.49
CA HIS A 31 13.37 11.91 -16.47
C HIS A 31 13.39 13.37 -16.00
N LEU A 32 12.97 13.64 -14.76
CA LEU A 32 13.12 14.96 -14.15
C LEU A 32 14.60 15.39 -14.10
N PRO A 33 14.93 16.65 -14.46
CA PRO A 33 16.24 17.24 -14.21
C PRO A 33 16.65 17.09 -12.74
N ARG A 34 17.95 16.92 -12.48
CA ARG A 34 18.47 16.59 -11.13
C ARG A 34 19.10 17.78 -10.43
N GLU A 35 19.32 18.86 -11.16
CA GLU A 35 20.02 20.05 -10.70
C GLU A 35 19.19 20.79 -9.64
N PRO A 36 19.81 21.37 -8.59
CA PRO A 36 19.11 22.07 -7.52
C PRO A 36 18.23 23.23 -7.99
N VAL A 37 18.51 23.80 -9.17
CA VAL A 37 17.71 24.87 -9.78
C VAL A 37 16.26 24.43 -10.06
N HIS A 38 16.02 23.14 -10.22
CA HIS A 38 14.70 22.56 -10.52
C HIS A 38 13.90 22.15 -9.27
N ALA A 39 14.22 22.70 -8.10
CA ALA A 39 13.57 22.34 -6.83
C ALA A 39 12.05 22.60 -6.82
N VAL A 40 11.55 23.55 -7.64
CA VAL A 40 10.11 23.82 -7.77
C VAL A 40 9.43 22.68 -8.51
N GLU A 41 10.02 22.23 -9.62
CA GLU A 41 9.55 21.10 -10.42
C GLU A 41 9.58 19.80 -9.62
N HIS A 42 10.63 19.58 -8.81
CA HIS A 42 10.69 18.43 -7.89
C HIS A 42 9.51 18.44 -6.90
N ARG A 43 9.20 19.59 -6.29
CA ARG A 43 8.06 19.70 -5.36
C ARG A 43 6.72 19.45 -6.05
N ALA A 44 6.54 19.98 -7.26
CA ALA A 44 5.32 19.75 -8.04
C ALA A 44 5.15 18.25 -8.35
N ALA A 45 6.21 17.60 -8.82
CA ALA A 45 6.20 16.17 -9.14
C ALA A 45 5.93 15.29 -7.91
N VAL A 46 6.49 15.64 -6.74
CA VAL A 46 6.20 14.98 -5.47
C VAL A 46 4.72 15.13 -5.12
N ALA A 47 4.15 16.33 -5.24
CA ALA A 47 2.73 16.55 -4.97
C ALA A 47 1.83 15.72 -5.89
N ASP A 48 2.14 15.66 -7.19
CA ASP A 48 1.39 14.86 -8.16
C ASP A 48 1.46 13.37 -7.82
N ALA A 49 2.63 12.85 -7.47
CA ALA A 49 2.83 11.47 -7.04
C ALA A 49 2.07 11.13 -5.75
N VAL A 50 2.13 11.99 -4.74
CA VAL A 50 1.39 11.83 -3.49
C VAL A 50 -0.12 11.85 -3.74
N ASN A 51 -0.61 12.73 -4.63
CA ASN A 51 -2.03 12.81 -5.00
C ASN A 51 -2.52 11.56 -5.74
N LEU A 52 -1.69 11.02 -6.65
CA LEU A 52 -1.98 9.77 -7.34
C LEU A 52 -2.11 8.62 -6.34
N TYR A 53 -1.13 8.46 -5.44
CA TYR A 53 -1.17 7.43 -4.39
C TYR A 53 -2.35 7.60 -3.44
N ALA A 54 -2.64 8.83 -3.01
CA ALA A 54 -3.78 9.11 -2.15
C ALA A 54 -5.09 8.66 -2.79
N SER A 55 -5.24 8.92 -4.09
CA SER A 55 -6.41 8.51 -4.86
C SER A 55 -6.47 6.98 -5.06
N PHE A 56 -5.32 6.35 -5.33
CA PHE A 56 -5.16 4.91 -5.47
C PHE A 56 -5.54 4.16 -4.17
N PHE A 57 -4.91 4.50 -3.04
CA PHE A 57 -5.19 3.84 -1.76
C PHE A 57 -6.59 4.13 -1.23
N ARG A 58 -7.17 5.30 -1.53
CA ARG A 58 -8.58 5.60 -1.25
C ARG A 58 -9.51 4.71 -2.08
N ALA A 59 -9.20 4.46 -3.33
CA ALA A 59 -9.98 3.56 -4.17
C ALA A 59 -9.86 2.10 -3.70
N ARG A 60 -8.65 1.64 -3.33
CA ARG A 60 -8.44 0.32 -2.71
C ARG A 60 -9.18 0.17 -1.38
N SER A 61 -9.19 1.20 -0.53
CA SER A 61 -9.97 1.21 0.71
C SER A 61 -11.47 1.09 0.46
N ARG A 62 -11.99 1.75 -0.60
CA ARG A 62 -13.39 1.61 -1.01
C ARG A 62 -13.71 0.20 -1.51
N LEU A 63 -12.78 -0.45 -2.23
CA LEU A 63 -12.91 -1.85 -2.60
C LEU A 63 -12.95 -2.73 -1.35
N ALA A 64 -12.04 -2.53 -0.40
CA ALA A 64 -11.99 -3.28 0.86
C ALA A 64 -13.31 -3.21 1.65
N LEU A 65 -13.95 -2.04 1.70
CA LEU A 65 -15.26 -1.88 2.34
C LEU A 65 -16.37 -2.66 1.63
N ARG A 66 -16.31 -2.77 0.30
CA ARG A 66 -17.32 -3.49 -0.51
C ARG A 66 -17.09 -4.99 -0.49
N ASP A 67 -15.88 -5.41 -0.83
CA ASP A 67 -15.44 -6.80 -0.93
C ASP A 67 -14.02 -6.95 -0.34
N PRO A 68 -13.90 -7.26 0.97
CA PRO A 68 -12.60 -7.42 1.60
C PRO A 68 -11.84 -8.65 1.10
N ALA A 69 -12.52 -9.65 0.53
CA ALA A 69 -11.84 -10.81 -0.04
C ALA A 69 -11.10 -10.42 -1.32
N ALA A 70 -11.72 -9.58 -2.17
CA ALA A 70 -11.07 -9.03 -3.36
C ALA A 70 -9.91 -8.08 -3.02
N ALA A 71 -9.97 -7.38 -1.88
CA ALA A 71 -8.89 -6.50 -1.44
C ALA A 71 -7.69 -7.28 -0.85
N LEU A 72 -7.95 -8.28 0.00
CA LEU A 72 -6.90 -9.08 0.65
C LEU A 72 -6.29 -10.14 -0.29
N CYS A 73 -7.08 -10.66 -1.22
CA CYS A 73 -6.66 -11.63 -2.23
C CYS A 73 -7.04 -11.10 -3.63
N PRO A 74 -6.27 -10.12 -4.15
CA PRO A 74 -6.55 -9.50 -5.43
C PRO A 74 -6.67 -10.54 -6.55
N PRO A 75 -7.77 -10.52 -7.34
CA PRO A 75 -8.01 -11.52 -8.38
C PRO A 75 -6.94 -11.56 -9.48
N TRP A 76 -6.28 -10.43 -9.70
CA TRP A 76 -5.22 -10.25 -10.69
C TRP A 76 -3.86 -10.81 -10.26
N ALA A 77 -3.65 -11.04 -8.96
CA ALA A 77 -2.33 -11.44 -8.47
C ALA A 77 -2.03 -12.88 -8.87
N GLY A 78 -0.90 -13.07 -9.59
CA GLY A 78 -0.33 -14.36 -9.89
C GLY A 78 0.12 -15.12 -8.64
N LEU A 79 0.63 -16.34 -8.82
CA LEU A 79 1.09 -17.16 -7.69
C LEU A 79 2.24 -16.48 -6.92
N LEU A 80 3.22 -15.95 -7.65
CA LEU A 80 4.36 -15.26 -7.06
C LEU A 80 3.92 -13.98 -6.35
N ALA A 81 3.11 -13.14 -7.02
CA ALA A 81 2.54 -11.95 -6.41
C ALA A 81 1.84 -12.30 -5.09
N ARG A 82 0.94 -13.30 -5.08
CA ARG A 82 0.23 -13.73 -3.86
C ARG A 82 1.15 -14.17 -2.73
N ALA A 83 2.30 -14.77 -3.03
CA ALA A 83 3.27 -15.16 -2.02
C ALA A 83 4.04 -13.97 -1.42
N LEU A 84 4.16 -12.86 -2.16
CA LEU A 84 4.89 -11.66 -1.73
C LEU A 84 3.99 -10.58 -1.11
N LEU A 85 2.69 -10.59 -1.42
CA LEU A 85 1.76 -9.57 -0.93
C LEU A 85 1.47 -9.72 0.57
N TRP A 86 1.55 -8.60 1.28
CA TRP A 86 1.06 -8.40 2.64
C TRP A 86 -0.29 -7.68 2.59
N MET A 87 -1.36 -8.35 3.02
CA MET A 87 -2.74 -7.79 3.01
C MET A 87 -3.14 -7.24 1.62
N GLY A 88 -2.82 -7.98 0.56
CA GLY A 88 -3.16 -7.63 -0.82
C GLY A 88 -2.30 -6.54 -1.48
N GLY A 89 -1.21 -6.09 -0.85
CA GLY A 89 -0.27 -5.09 -1.40
C GLY A 89 1.14 -5.32 -0.85
N TRP A 90 2.09 -4.42 -1.07
CA TRP A 90 3.39 -4.53 -0.39
C TRP A 90 3.27 -4.26 1.12
N ARG A 91 4.18 -4.85 1.90
CA ARG A 91 4.27 -4.60 3.34
C ARG A 91 4.82 -3.19 3.58
N PRO A 92 4.21 -2.34 4.42
CA PRO A 92 4.63 -0.95 4.63
C PRO A 92 6.13 -0.75 4.91
N THR A 93 6.75 -1.68 5.66
CA THR A 93 8.19 -1.66 5.93
C THR A 93 9.09 -1.90 4.71
N ALA A 94 8.57 -2.44 3.61
CA ALA A 94 9.30 -2.60 2.36
C ALA A 94 9.60 -1.24 1.71
N ALA A 95 8.68 -0.27 1.78
CA ALA A 95 8.93 1.07 1.26
C ALA A 95 10.09 1.75 2.00
N LEU A 96 10.25 1.52 3.31
CA LEU A 96 11.37 2.07 4.09
C LEU A 96 12.74 1.60 3.59
N ARG A 97 12.81 0.44 2.92
CA ARG A 97 14.04 -0.06 2.28
C ARG A 97 14.36 0.64 0.95
N LEU A 98 13.43 1.43 0.43
CA LEU A 98 13.56 2.19 -0.80
C LEU A 98 13.91 3.67 -0.55
N VAL A 99 14.03 4.07 0.72
CA VAL A 99 14.55 5.38 1.09
C VAL A 99 16.01 5.48 0.60
N PRO A 100 16.47 6.66 0.13
CA PRO A 100 17.86 6.85 -0.28
C PRO A 100 18.85 6.41 0.80
N ASP A 101 20.04 5.99 0.38
CA ASP A 101 21.11 5.49 1.26
C ASP A 101 21.41 6.50 2.37
N ALA A 102 21.74 6.02 3.57
CA ALA A 102 22.13 6.83 4.72
C ALA A 102 23.25 7.83 4.38
N ALA A 103 24.16 7.49 3.46
CA ALA A 103 25.20 8.41 2.99
C ALA A 103 24.65 9.67 2.27
N SER A 104 23.42 9.62 1.79
CA SER A 104 22.73 10.72 1.09
C SER A 104 21.76 11.51 1.98
N LEU A 105 21.57 11.11 3.24
CA LEU A 105 20.67 11.74 4.19
C LEU A 105 21.45 12.63 5.17
N SER A 106 20.84 13.74 5.60
CA SER A 106 21.30 14.46 6.79
C SER A 106 21.04 13.65 8.06
N VAL A 107 21.70 14.02 9.17
CA VAL A 107 21.52 13.36 10.47
C VAL A 107 20.06 13.44 10.92
N GLU A 108 19.43 14.59 10.72
CA GLU A 108 18.03 14.85 11.06
C GLU A 108 17.10 13.96 10.22
N GLN A 109 17.37 13.83 8.91
CA GLN A 109 16.60 12.97 8.03
C GLN A 109 16.73 11.50 8.40
N ALA A 110 17.96 11.03 8.67
CA ALA A 110 18.20 9.66 9.10
C ALA A 110 17.46 9.34 10.40
N SER A 111 17.52 10.25 11.39
CA SER A 111 16.77 10.12 12.64
C SER A 111 15.25 10.10 12.41
N GLY A 112 14.73 10.95 11.52
CA GLY A 112 13.32 10.96 11.13
C GLY A 112 12.88 9.64 10.50
N VAL A 113 13.67 9.09 9.57
CA VAL A 113 13.39 7.80 8.92
C VAL A 113 13.44 6.64 9.91
N GLU A 114 14.37 6.65 10.87
CA GLU A 114 14.45 5.66 11.96
C GLU A 114 13.17 5.71 12.83
N ALA A 115 12.72 6.90 13.22
CA ALA A 115 11.50 7.09 13.99
C ALA A 115 10.26 6.60 13.23
N ILE A 116 10.12 6.96 11.95
CA ILE A 116 9.06 6.47 11.07
C ILE A 116 9.11 4.94 10.99
N SER A 117 10.30 4.36 10.91
CA SER A 117 10.50 2.91 10.85
C SER A 117 10.01 2.20 12.11
N ALA A 118 10.29 2.75 13.30
CA ALA A 118 9.83 2.20 14.56
C ALA A 118 8.29 2.21 14.65
N VAL A 119 7.67 3.35 14.35
CA VAL A 119 6.20 3.50 14.34
C VAL A 119 5.55 2.56 13.33
N THR A 120 6.09 2.52 12.11
CA THR A 120 5.57 1.65 11.03
C THR A 120 5.61 0.18 11.43
N ARG A 121 6.69 -0.28 12.10
CA ARG A 121 6.77 -1.68 12.56
C ARG A 121 5.68 -2.00 13.59
N ALA A 122 5.41 -1.09 14.53
CA ALA A 122 4.37 -1.26 15.53
C ALA A 122 2.96 -1.30 14.88
N GLU A 123 2.69 -0.39 13.95
CA GLU A 123 1.40 -0.35 13.23
C GLU A 123 1.21 -1.58 12.34
N VAL A 124 2.27 -2.05 11.67
CA VAL A 124 2.23 -3.32 10.92
C VAL A 124 1.94 -4.48 11.85
N ALA A 125 2.59 -4.57 13.02
CA ALA A 125 2.37 -5.63 13.98
C ALA A 125 0.92 -5.65 14.50
N ALA A 126 0.32 -4.48 14.75
CA ALA A 126 -1.08 -4.38 15.14
C ALA A 126 -2.03 -4.91 14.05
N VAL A 127 -1.77 -4.60 12.78
CA VAL A 127 -2.57 -5.13 11.66
C VAL A 127 -2.36 -6.64 11.48
N GLU A 128 -1.15 -7.14 11.75
CA GLU A 128 -0.83 -8.57 11.75
C GLU A 128 -1.51 -9.34 12.89
N GLU A 129 -1.62 -8.75 14.08
CA GLU A 129 -2.39 -9.33 15.18
C GLU A 129 -3.87 -9.49 14.80
N GLU A 130 -4.45 -8.48 14.14
CA GLU A 130 -5.83 -8.49 13.71
C GLU A 130 -6.11 -9.59 12.66
N ILE A 131 -5.21 -9.79 11.68
CA ILE A 131 -5.35 -10.92 10.73
C ILE A 131 -5.07 -12.26 11.41
N GLY A 132 -4.14 -12.31 12.36
CA GLY A 132 -3.82 -13.51 13.11
C GLY A 132 -5.05 -14.02 13.87
N TRP A 133 -5.75 -13.10 14.54
CA TRP A 133 -7.04 -13.41 15.18
C TRP A 133 -8.08 -13.93 14.17
N LEU A 134 -8.18 -13.32 12.99
CA LEU A 134 -9.11 -13.78 11.94
C LEU A 134 -8.80 -15.20 11.46
N GLN A 135 -7.52 -15.56 11.39
CA GLN A 135 -7.04 -16.86 10.91
C GLN A 135 -7.19 -17.97 11.95
N THR A 136 -7.20 -17.64 13.24
CA THR A 136 -7.36 -18.60 14.33
C THR A 136 -8.79 -18.56 14.89
N GLU A 137 -9.05 -17.61 15.77
CA GLU A 137 -10.31 -17.42 16.50
C GLU A 137 -11.49 -17.12 15.57
N GLY A 138 -11.26 -16.32 14.53
CA GLY A 138 -12.28 -15.98 13.55
C GLY A 138 -12.83 -17.23 12.86
N VAL A 139 -11.95 -18.13 12.41
CA VAL A 139 -12.34 -19.41 11.77
C VAL A 139 -13.00 -20.34 12.78
N ALA A 140 -12.44 -20.51 13.97
CA ALA A 140 -13.00 -21.36 15.02
C ALA A 140 -14.42 -20.94 15.40
N ARG A 141 -14.67 -19.63 15.52
CA ARG A 141 -16.00 -19.08 15.79
C ARG A 141 -16.99 -19.33 14.66
N LEU A 142 -16.56 -19.38 13.40
CA LEU A 142 -17.46 -19.77 12.30
C LEU A 142 -17.89 -21.23 12.41
N ALA A 143 -16.97 -22.11 12.78
CA ALA A 143 -17.25 -23.55 12.89
C ALA A 143 -18.20 -23.89 14.04
N THR A 144 -18.19 -23.10 15.12
CA THR A 144 -18.94 -23.37 16.35
C THR A 144 -20.18 -22.49 16.54
N ALA A 145 -20.42 -21.51 15.66
CA ALA A 145 -21.52 -20.57 15.81
C ALA A 145 -22.90 -21.21 15.61
N VAL A 146 -23.79 -20.97 16.58
CA VAL A 146 -25.22 -21.29 16.47
C VAL A 146 -25.89 -20.43 15.37
N ASP A 147 -25.56 -19.13 15.32
CA ASP A 147 -25.94 -18.24 14.22
C ASP A 147 -24.75 -18.01 13.30
N GLN A 148 -24.64 -18.87 12.28
CA GLN A 148 -23.59 -18.81 11.27
C GLN A 148 -23.64 -17.50 10.47
N LYS A 149 -24.84 -16.96 10.18
CA LYS A 149 -24.98 -15.74 9.37
C LYS A 149 -24.42 -14.53 10.12
N ALA A 150 -24.77 -14.38 11.39
CA ALA A 150 -24.22 -13.30 12.21
C ALA A 150 -22.71 -13.47 12.45
N ALA A 151 -22.23 -14.71 12.63
CA ALA A 151 -20.80 -14.99 12.78
C ALA A 151 -20.00 -14.62 11.52
N VAL A 152 -20.47 -15.03 10.33
CA VAL A 152 -19.90 -14.62 9.04
C VAL A 152 -19.90 -13.09 8.92
N GLY A 153 -20.99 -12.43 9.27
CA GLY A 153 -21.09 -10.97 9.24
C GLY A 153 -20.00 -10.27 10.08
N ARG A 154 -19.73 -10.77 11.29
CA ARG A 154 -18.67 -10.24 12.17
C ARG A 154 -17.27 -10.46 11.60
N VAL A 155 -17.00 -11.65 11.08
CA VAL A 155 -15.71 -11.98 10.45
C VAL A 155 -15.46 -11.09 9.24
N VAL A 156 -16.45 -10.94 8.36
CA VAL A 156 -16.37 -10.05 7.18
C VAL A 156 -16.16 -8.60 7.60
N ALA A 157 -16.86 -8.11 8.64
CA ALA A 157 -16.67 -6.75 9.13
C ALA A 157 -15.23 -6.50 9.62
N ARG A 158 -14.62 -7.48 10.29
CA ARG A 158 -13.23 -7.37 10.76
C ARG A 158 -12.23 -7.49 9.61
N GLN A 159 -12.48 -8.34 8.61
CA GLN A 159 -11.70 -8.37 7.36
C GLN A 159 -11.70 -7.01 6.64
N ARG A 160 -12.85 -6.31 6.58
CA ARG A 160 -12.93 -4.95 6.00
C ARG A 160 -12.01 -3.97 6.74
N ARG A 161 -12.02 -4.00 8.08
CA ARG A 161 -11.18 -3.13 8.91
C ARG A 161 -9.69 -3.38 8.65
N VAL A 162 -9.27 -4.64 8.64
CA VAL A 162 -7.87 -5.03 8.35
C VAL A 162 -7.46 -4.56 6.96
N ALA A 163 -8.28 -4.80 5.94
CA ALA A 163 -7.98 -4.39 4.58
C ALA A 163 -7.87 -2.86 4.45
N VAL A 164 -8.79 -2.09 5.04
CA VAL A 164 -8.71 -0.62 5.03
C VAL A 164 -7.50 -0.10 5.82
N ALA A 165 -7.18 -0.71 6.97
CA ALA A 165 -6.02 -0.35 7.76
C ALA A 165 -4.72 -0.56 6.98
N ALA A 166 -4.60 -1.67 6.24
CA ALA A 166 -3.45 -1.94 5.40
C ALA A 166 -3.26 -0.88 4.29
N GLU A 167 -4.33 -0.48 3.59
CA GLU A 167 -4.25 0.59 2.58
C GLU A 167 -3.90 1.95 3.18
N SER A 168 -4.45 2.25 4.36
CA SER A 168 -4.20 3.51 5.06
C SER A 168 -2.73 3.59 5.49
N LEU A 169 -2.21 2.51 6.06
CA LEU A 169 -0.84 2.43 6.55
C LEU A 169 0.18 2.57 5.40
N ARG A 170 -0.06 1.96 4.23
CA ARG A 170 0.81 2.16 3.05
C ARG A 170 0.88 3.62 2.63
N MET A 171 -0.26 4.30 2.56
CA MET A 171 -0.29 5.73 2.23
C MET A 171 0.41 6.58 3.30
N GLU A 172 0.21 6.25 4.57
CA GLU A 172 0.76 7.02 5.68
C GLU A 172 2.29 6.93 5.73
N VAL A 173 2.86 5.76 5.50
CA VAL A 173 4.32 5.58 5.35
C VAL A 173 4.85 6.43 4.19
N VAL A 174 4.19 6.42 3.04
CA VAL A 174 4.59 7.24 1.89
C VAL A 174 4.60 8.73 2.26
N ARG A 175 3.56 9.23 2.94
CA ARG A 175 3.49 10.64 3.36
C ARG A 175 4.59 10.99 4.36
N ARG A 176 4.72 10.23 5.44
CA ARG A 176 5.70 10.48 6.50
C ARG A 176 7.12 10.51 5.95
N VAL A 177 7.47 9.58 5.04
CA VAL A 177 8.79 9.57 4.39
C VAL A 177 8.99 10.80 3.51
N VAL A 178 8.02 11.13 2.66
CA VAL A 178 8.10 12.31 1.77
C VAL A 178 8.23 13.62 2.56
N GLU A 179 7.60 13.73 3.73
CA GLU A 179 7.69 14.90 4.61
C GLU A 179 9.09 15.12 5.22
N VAL A 180 9.88 14.05 5.37
CA VAL A 180 11.25 14.12 5.90
C VAL A 180 12.29 14.37 4.80
N LEU A 181 12.05 13.85 3.60
CA LEU A 181 13.00 13.92 2.50
C LEU A 181 13.02 15.28 1.80
N ALA A 182 14.18 15.66 1.27
CA ALA A 182 14.27 16.78 0.35
C ALA A 182 13.51 16.45 -0.95
N PRO A 183 13.04 17.45 -1.72
CA PRO A 183 12.18 17.20 -2.89
C PRO A 183 12.74 16.18 -3.88
N LEU A 184 14.02 16.25 -4.23
CA LEU A 184 14.63 15.30 -5.16
C LEU A 184 14.76 13.88 -4.56
N GLN A 185 15.12 13.76 -3.28
CA GLN A 185 15.13 12.47 -2.58
C GLN A 185 13.73 11.84 -2.55
N ALA A 186 12.69 12.66 -2.35
CA ALA A 186 11.30 12.22 -2.39
C ALA A 186 10.86 11.76 -3.79
N VAL A 187 11.32 12.44 -4.85
CA VAL A 187 11.12 11.99 -6.25
C VAL A 187 11.70 10.58 -6.44
N ASP A 188 12.94 10.34 -6.01
CA ASP A 188 13.60 9.05 -6.17
C ASP A 188 12.93 7.94 -5.36
N PHE A 189 12.56 8.24 -4.11
CA PHE A 189 11.79 7.34 -3.25
C PHE A 189 10.44 6.97 -3.89
N LEU A 190 9.66 7.95 -4.35
CA LEU A 190 8.36 7.71 -4.98
C LEU A 190 8.48 6.89 -6.27
N ALA A 191 9.51 7.16 -7.07
CA ALA A 191 9.82 6.37 -8.27
C ALA A 191 10.13 4.90 -7.90
N ALA A 192 10.91 4.67 -6.85
CA ALA A 192 11.22 3.32 -6.38
C ALA A 192 9.97 2.59 -5.87
N VAL A 193 9.10 3.25 -5.09
CA VAL A 193 7.83 2.67 -4.62
C VAL A 193 6.90 2.37 -5.80
N MET A 194 6.83 3.25 -6.81
CA MET A 194 6.03 2.98 -8.02
C MET A 194 6.53 1.77 -8.78
N ARG A 195 7.86 1.61 -8.92
CA ARG A 195 8.44 0.41 -9.54
C ARG A 195 8.08 -0.86 -8.78
N LEU A 196 8.16 -0.84 -7.45
CA LEU A 196 7.73 -1.95 -6.61
C LEU A 196 6.26 -2.30 -6.87
N GLU A 197 5.36 -1.33 -6.78
CA GLU A 197 3.93 -1.57 -6.99
C GLU A 197 3.66 -2.08 -8.42
N ILE A 198 4.25 -1.49 -9.46
CA ILE A 198 4.10 -1.96 -10.85
C ILE A 198 4.57 -3.41 -10.99
N SER A 199 5.75 -3.75 -10.46
CA SER A 199 6.29 -5.12 -10.55
C SER A 199 5.39 -6.17 -9.89
N LEU A 200 4.73 -5.82 -8.79
CA LEU A 200 3.80 -6.74 -8.12
C LEU A 200 2.58 -7.07 -8.98
N HIS A 201 2.17 -6.16 -9.87
CA HIS A 201 1.05 -6.37 -10.79
C HIS A 201 1.44 -7.13 -12.07
N GLU A 202 2.73 -7.22 -12.37
CA GLU A 202 3.27 -7.88 -13.56
C GLU A 202 3.81 -9.31 -13.27
N THR A 203 3.70 -9.78 -12.03
CA THR A 203 4.15 -11.11 -11.54
C THR A 203 3.02 -12.11 -11.32
#